data_AF-A0A7Y9NJ80-F1
#
_entry.id   AF-A0A7Y9NJ80-F1
#
_cell.length_a   1.000
_cell.length_b   1.000
_cell.length_c   1.000
_cell.angle_alpha   90.00
_cell.angle_beta   90.00
_cell.angle_gamma   90.00
#
_symmetry.space_group_name_H-M   'P 1'
#
loop_
_entity.id
_entity.type
_entity.pdbx_description
1 polymer ?
#
loop_
_entity_poly.entity_id
_entity_poly.type
_entity_poly.pdbx_seq_one_letter_code
_entity_poly.pdbx_strand_id
1 'polypeptide(L)'
;MVRFRSQTLHPLPVNEQVEVLSMIGDIASFQGRPIVHTHVVLGKQHGTTAGGHLFEAWVNPTLEVFVTADDTPLNKRDDPSGLRLIDPAK
;
A
#
# COMPACT_ATOMS: atom_id res chain seq x y z
N MET A 1 -12.20 -2.27 -16.38
CA MET A 1 -11.58 -0.92 -16.24
C MET A 1 -12.12 -0.28 -14.96
N VAL A 2 -11.38 -0.37 -13.86
CA VAL A 2 -11.71 0.33 -12.61
C VAL A 2 -11.29 1.80 -12.79
N ARG A 3 -12.25 2.72 -12.76
CA ARG A 3 -11.96 4.16 -12.82
C ARG A 3 -11.83 4.68 -11.39
N PHE A 4 -10.63 5.04 -10.98
CA PHE A 4 -10.42 5.83 -9.78
C PHE A 4 -10.78 7.29 -10.10
N ARG A 5 -11.87 7.80 -9.53
CA ARG A 5 -12.08 9.25 -9.47
C ARG A 5 -11.12 9.80 -8.43
N SER A 6 -10.52 10.96 -8.69
CA SER A 6 -9.75 11.68 -7.66
C SER A 6 -10.69 11.95 -6.48
N GLN A 7 -10.51 11.15 -5.44
CA GLN A 7 -11.06 11.35 -4.12
C GLN A 7 -9.86 11.39 -3.20
N THR A 8 -9.80 12.41 -2.35
CA THR A 8 -8.80 12.50 -1.30
C THR A 8 -8.85 11.23 -0.46
N LEU A 9 -7.73 10.53 -0.37
CA LEU A 9 -7.65 9.32 0.43
C LEU A 9 -7.67 9.74 1.90
N HIS A 10 -8.77 9.44 2.60
CA HIS A 10 -8.95 9.83 4.00
C HIS A 10 -8.38 8.75 4.93
N PRO A 11 -7.46 9.10 5.85
CA PRO A 11 -6.99 8.16 6.85
C PRO A 11 -8.14 7.66 7.74
N LEU A 12 -8.19 6.34 7.96
CA LEU A 12 -9.09 5.69 8.90
C LEU A 12 -8.24 5.08 10.02
N PRO A 13 -8.04 5.80 11.14
CA PRO A 13 -7.16 5.31 12.20
C PRO A 13 -7.76 4.06 12.88
N VAL A 14 -6.91 3.07 13.13
CA VAL A 14 -7.23 1.87 13.92
C VAL A 14 -6.42 1.94 15.22
N ASN A 15 -7.07 2.38 16.29
CA ASN A 15 -6.42 2.68 17.58
C ASN A 15 -6.50 1.52 18.58
N GLU A 16 -6.25 0.30 18.11
CA GLU A 16 -6.24 -0.91 18.93
C GLU A 16 -5.21 -1.90 18.35
N GLN A 17 -4.79 -2.87 19.16
CA GLN A 17 -3.95 -3.96 18.66
C GLN A 17 -4.77 -4.80 17.67
N VAL A 18 -4.21 -5.03 16.48
CA VAL A 18 -4.81 -5.82 15.40
C VAL A 18 -3.78 -6.73 14.77
N GLU A 19 -4.25 -7.79 14.14
CA GLU A 19 -3.42 -8.72 13.38
C GLU A 19 -3.37 -8.30 11.91
N VAL A 20 -2.20 -8.31 11.29
CA VAL A 20 -2.08 -8.13 9.83
C VAL A 20 -2.39 -9.47 9.16
N LEU A 21 -3.59 -9.60 8.59
CA LEU A 21 -4.01 -10.82 7.90
C LEU A 21 -3.43 -10.89 6.48
N SER A 22 -3.30 -9.74 5.84
CA SER A 22 -2.58 -9.60 4.57
C SER A 22 -2.03 -8.19 4.40
N MET A 23 -0.87 -8.12 3.75
CA MET A 23 -0.27 -6.88 3.24
C MET A 23 0.21 -7.16 1.81
N ILE A 24 -0.32 -6.43 0.84
CA ILE A 24 -0.02 -6.64 -0.58
C ILE A 24 0.32 -5.29 -1.20
N GLY A 25 1.40 -5.23 -1.96
CA GLY A 25 1.84 -4.00 -2.57
C GLY A 25 3.07 -4.13 -3.46
N ASP A 26 3.59 -2.98 -3.85
CA ASP A 26 4.79 -2.84 -4.66
C ASP A 26 5.81 -1.89 -4.03
N ILE A 27 7.07 -2.08 -4.42
CA ILE A 27 8.16 -1.12 -4.21
C ILE A 27 8.59 -0.67 -5.60
N ALA A 28 8.46 0.63 -5.87
CA ALA A 28 8.79 1.22 -7.15
C ALA A 28 9.69 2.45 -6.96
N SER A 29 10.23 2.98 -8.05
CA SER A 29 10.98 4.24 -8.09
C SER A 29 10.09 5.39 -8.54
N PHE A 30 10.15 6.52 -7.85
CA PHE A 30 9.55 7.78 -8.28
C PHE A 30 10.56 8.90 -8.09
N GLN A 31 10.92 9.59 -9.19
CA GLN A 31 11.94 10.66 -9.18
C GLN A 31 13.26 10.23 -8.51
N GLY A 32 13.70 8.99 -8.79
CA GLY A 32 14.94 8.42 -8.26
C GLY A 32 14.89 8.01 -6.78
N ARG A 33 13.72 8.01 -6.14
CA ARG A 33 13.53 7.58 -4.75
C ARG A 33 12.60 6.37 -4.66
N PRO A 34 12.84 5.44 -3.73
CA PRO A 34 11.92 4.33 -3.50
C PRO A 34 10.59 4.86 -2.95
N ILE A 35 9.49 4.29 -3.42
CA ILE A 35 8.15 4.51 -2.91
C ILE A 35 7.47 3.15 -2.72
N VAL A 36 6.88 2.97 -1.55
CA VAL A 36 6.10 1.78 -1.21
C VAL A 36 4.63 2.10 -1.40
N HIS A 37 3.88 1.21 -2.04
CA HIS A 37 2.43 1.28 -2.10
C HIS A 37 1.86 -0.06 -1.65
N THR A 38 1.28 -0.09 -0.46
CA THR A 38 0.68 -1.30 0.10
C THR A 38 -0.77 -1.08 0.51
N HIS A 39 -1.54 -2.16 0.44
CA HIS A 39 -2.87 -2.28 1.00
C HIS A 39 -2.85 -3.37 2.07
N VAL A 40 -3.68 -3.22 3.09
CA VAL A 40 -3.75 -4.15 4.22
C VAL A 40 -5.17 -4.65 4.47
N VAL A 41 -5.25 -5.85 5.03
CA VAL A 41 -6.42 -6.34 5.77
C VAL A 41 -5.99 -6.63 7.20
N LEU A 42 -6.71 -6.02 8.14
CA LEU A 42 -6.48 -6.08 9.57
C LEU A 42 -7.58 -6.90 10.23
N GLY A 43 -7.20 -7.87 11.06
CA GLY A 43 -8.10 -8.66 11.89
C GLY A 43 -8.21 -8.05 13.28
N LYS A 44 -9.45 -7.75 13.70
CA LYS A 44 -9.75 -7.20 15.03
C LYS A 44 -10.11 -8.30 16.02
N GLN A 45 -10.13 -7.97 17.32
CA GLN A 45 -10.37 -8.94 18.41
C GLN A 45 -11.66 -9.78 18.30
N HIS A 46 -12.68 -9.32 17.57
CA HIS A 46 -13.96 -10.03 17.40
C HIS A 46 -14.13 -10.64 16.00
N GLY A 47 -13.03 -10.81 15.26
CA GLY A 47 -13.05 -11.42 13.91
C GLY A 47 -13.58 -10.50 12.81
N THR A 48 -13.93 -9.25 13.13
CA THR A 48 -14.21 -8.23 12.12
C THR A 48 -12.93 -7.76 11.44
N THR A 49 -13.07 -7.28 10.21
CA THR A 49 -11.93 -6.79 9.44
C THR A 49 -12.02 -5.29 9.17
N ALA A 50 -10.86 -4.65 9.11
CA ALA A 50 -10.67 -3.33 8.52
C ALA A 50 -9.63 -3.44 7.40
N GLY A 51 -9.68 -2.57 6.40
CA GLY A 51 -8.70 -2.62 5.32
C GLY A 51 -8.71 -1.39 4.44
N GLY A 52 -7.66 -1.26 3.63
CA GLY A 52 -7.47 -0.11 2.75
C GLY A 52 -6.01 0.13 2.42
N HIS A 53 -5.72 1.35 1.95
CA HIS A 53 -4.36 1.81 1.71
C HIS A 53 -3.64 2.03 3.06
N LEU A 54 -2.43 1.49 3.18
CA LEU A 54 -1.62 1.67 4.38
C LEU A 54 -0.80 2.95 4.25
N PHE A 55 -1.06 3.91 5.15
CA PHE A 55 -0.25 5.12 5.28
C PHE A 55 0.89 4.94 6.27
N GLU A 56 0.57 4.42 7.45
CA GLU A 56 1.50 4.19 8.55
C GLU A 56 0.99 3.07 9.46
N ALA A 57 1.91 2.36 10.12
CA ALA A 57 1.62 1.38 11.14
C ALA A 57 2.81 1.24 12.09
N TRP A 58 2.52 0.87 13.34
CA TRP A 58 3.50 0.53 14.35
C TRP A 58 3.43 -0.98 14.60
N VAL A 59 4.54 -1.67 14.35
CA VAL A 59 4.61 -3.12 14.46
C VAL A 59 4.85 -3.52 15.92
N ASN A 60 4.03 -4.45 16.41
CA ASN A 60 4.18 -5.06 17.72
C ASN A 60 3.47 -6.43 17.75
N PRO A 61 4.16 -7.57 18.00
CA PRO A 61 5.60 -7.70 18.17
C PRO A 61 6.36 -7.74 16.82
N THR A 62 5.84 -8.46 15.83
CA THR A 62 6.53 -8.71 14.54
C THR A 62 5.60 -8.45 13.36
N LEU A 63 6.21 -8.14 12.22
CA LEU A 63 5.58 -8.14 10.90
C LEU A 63 6.54 -8.87 9.98
N GLU A 64 6.13 -10.03 9.48
CA GLU A 64 6.93 -10.81 8.54
C GLU A 64 6.56 -10.41 7.11
N VAL A 65 7.56 -9.95 6.35
CA VAL A 65 7.37 -9.46 4.97
C VAL A 65 8.26 -10.26 4.03
N PHE A 66 7.65 -10.80 2.99
CA PHE A 66 8.34 -11.47 1.90
C PHE A 66 8.36 -10.53 0.69
N VAL A 67 9.53 -10.33 0.11
CA VAL A 67 9.72 -9.43 -1.04
C VAL A 67 10.31 -10.22 -2.19
N THR A 68 9.63 -10.18 -3.33
CA THR A 68 10.20 -10.60 -4.61
C THR A 68 10.85 -9.39 -5.26
N ALA A 69 12.14 -9.50 -5.60
CA ALA A 69 12.86 -8.46 -6.32
C ALA A 69 12.96 -8.86 -7.81
N ASP A 70 12.63 -7.92 -8.68
CA ASP A 70 12.80 -8.05 -10.12
C ASP A 70 14.07 -7.29 -10.57
N ASP A 71 14.72 -7.78 -11.64
CA ASP A 71 15.95 -7.15 -12.20
C ASP A 71 15.68 -5.76 -12.79
N THR A 72 14.45 -5.52 -13.27
CA THR A 72 14.02 -4.25 -13.84
C THR A 72 13.24 -3.45 -12.79
N PRO A 73 13.69 -2.25 -12.40
CA PRO A 73 12.95 -1.42 -11.46
C PRO A 73 11.61 -0.95 -12.04
N LEU A 74 10.53 -1.15 -11.30
CA LEU A 74 9.25 -0.52 -11.62
C LEU A 74 9.36 0.99 -11.38
N ASN A 75 8.90 1.79 -12.34
CA ASN A 75 8.91 3.25 -12.23
C ASN A 75 7.48 3.79 -12.14
N LYS A 76 7.22 4.70 -11.21
CA LYS A 76 5.96 5.45 -11.17
C LYS A 76 6.10 6.74 -11.99
N ARG A 77 5.00 7.15 -12.61
CA ARG A 77 4.81 8.44 -13.27
C ARG A 77 3.62 9.17 -12.66
N ASP A 78 3.63 10.50 -12.77
CA ASP A 78 2.43 11.28 -12.52
C ASP A 78 1.38 10.94 -13.58
N ASP A 79 0.12 10.86 -13.14
CA ASP A 79 -1.02 10.59 -13.99
C ASP A 79 -2.01 11.77 -13.94
N PRO A 80 -2.72 12.10 -15.05
CA PRO A 80 -3.74 13.15 -15.05
C PRO A 80 -4.84 12.98 -14.00
N SER A 81 -5.02 11.78 -13.44
CA SER A 81 -5.90 11.53 -12.29
C SER A 81 -5.42 12.15 -10.97
N GLY A 82 -4.16 12.62 -10.91
CA GLY A 82 -3.50 13.08 -9.68
C GLY A 82 -2.86 11.94 -8.87
N LEU A 83 -2.85 10.71 -9.40
CA LEU A 83 -2.22 9.55 -8.78
C LEU A 83 -0.82 9.30 -9.34
N ARG A 84 0.01 8.60 -8.56
CA ARG A 84 1.28 8.05 -9.03
C ARG A 84 1.06 6.60 -9.43
N LEU A 85 1.10 6.33 -10.73
CA LEU A 85 0.86 4.99 -11.28
C LEU A 85 2.15 4.40 -11.80
N ILE A 86 2.28 3.07 -11.76
CA ILE A 86 3.37 2.36 -12.45
C ILE A 86 3.26 2.66 -13.95
N ASP A 87 4.37 3.02 -14.57
CA ASP A 87 4.47 3.26 -16.01
C ASP A 87 4.64 1.92 -16.73
N PRO A 88 3.63 1.43 -17.48
CA PRO A 88 3.72 0.13 -18.14
C PRO A 88 4.70 0.11 -19.33
N ALA A 89 5.24 1.27 -19.73
CA ALA A 89 6.20 1.39 -20.82
C ALA A 89 7.66 1.34 -20.37
N LYS A 90 7.93 1.21 -19.06
CA LYS A 90 9.27 1.22 -18.47
C LYS A 90 9.49 0.05 -17.53
#